data_AF-A0A4Q4BS57-F1
#
_entry.id   AF-A0A4Q4BS57-F1
#
_cell.length_a   1.000
_cell.length_b   1.000
_cell.length_c   1.000
_cell.angle_alpha   90.00
_cell.angle_beta   90.00
_cell.angle_gamma   90.00
#
_symmetry.space_group_name_H-M   'P 1'
#
loop_
_entity.id
_entity.type
_entity.pdbx_description
1 polymer ?
#
loop_
_entity_poly.entity_id
_entity_poly.type
_entity_poly.pdbx_seq_one_letter_code
_entity_poly.pdbx_strand_id
1 'polypeptide(L)' 'ADGQAHEAAHAWAELHVPGLGWVGFDPANRCCPDARYIRLGSGFDAQDAAPIRGIARGGAGEDMDVTVAVLQAAQ' A
#
# COMPACT_ATOMS: atom_id res chain seq x y z
N ALA A 1 -10.18 1.00 17.62
CA ALA A 1 -8.82 0.68 17.15
C ALA A 1 -8.33 -0.41 18.06
N ASP A 2 -8.53 -1.66 17.64
CA ASP A 2 -8.63 -2.80 18.57
C ASP A 2 -7.41 -3.74 18.44
N GLY A 3 -6.30 -3.24 17.89
CA GLY A 3 -5.05 -3.98 17.80
C GLY A 3 -5.10 -5.24 16.94
N GLN A 4 -6.12 -5.40 16.08
CA GLN A 4 -6.18 -6.53 15.16
C GLN A 4 -5.20 -6.32 13.99
N ALA A 5 -4.52 -7.40 13.61
CA ALA A 5 -3.66 -7.43 12.42
C ALA A 5 -4.47 -6.98 11.19
N HIS A 6 -4.10 -5.82 10.65
CA HIS A 6 -4.59 -5.36 9.35
C HIS A 6 -3.65 -5.89 8.28
N GLU A 7 -4.13 -6.11 7.06
CA GLU A 7 -3.26 -6.57 5.97
C GLU A 7 -2.05 -5.64 5.85
N ALA A 8 -0.86 -6.25 5.94
CA ALA A 8 0.44 -5.60 6.05
C ALA A 8 0.73 -4.56 4.95
N ALA A 9 0.05 -4.66 3.80
CA ALA A 9 0.04 -3.64 2.78
C ALA A 9 -1.26 -3.73 1.97
N HIS A 10 -1.99 -2.63 1.84
CA HIS A 10 -3.14 -2.53 0.95
C HIS A 10 -2.71 -1.89 -0.38
N ALA A 11 -3.34 -2.29 -1.48
CA ALA A 11 -3.05 -1.78 -2.81
C ALA A 11 -4.31 -1.25 -3.51
N TRP A 12 -4.13 -0.23 -4.35
CA TRP A 12 -5.17 0.33 -5.21
C TRP A 12 -4.62 0.61 -6.61
N ALA A 13 -5.52 0.80 -7.58
CA ALA A 13 -5.14 1.15 -8.95
C ALA A 13 -5.35 2.64 -9.21
N GLU A 14 -4.56 3.22 -10.11
CA GLU A 14 -4.71 4.62 -10.50
C GLU A 14 -4.73 4.83 -12.00
N LEU A 15 -5.48 5.84 -12.44
CA LEU A 15 -5.54 6.28 -13.82
C LEU A 15 -5.20 7.76 -13.91
N HIS A 16 -4.32 8.13 -14.82
CA HIS A 16 -4.06 9.54 -15.12
C HIS A 16 -5.11 10.06 -16.09
N VAL A 17 -5.97 10.95 -15.62
CA VAL A 17 -7.04 11.57 -16.41
C VAL A 17 -6.58 12.98 -16.85
N PRO A 18 -6.51 13.28 -18.16
CA PRO A 18 -6.13 14.61 -18.64
C PRO A 18 -6.97 15.72 -17.99
N GLY A 19 -6.31 16.73 -17.44
CA GLY A 19 -6.95 17.87 -16.77
C GLY A 19 -7.37 17.63 -15.31
N LEU A 20 -7.41 16.37 -14.85
CA LEU A 20 -7.76 16.00 -13.46
C LEU A 20 -6.57 15.42 -12.68
N GLY A 21 -5.60 14.82 -13.37
CA GLY A 21 -4.44 14.18 -12.77
C GLY A 21 -4.66 12.70 -12.43
N TRP A 22 -3.92 12.18 -11.45
CA TRP A 22 -4.04 10.79 -11.00
C TRP A 22 -5.30 10.60 -10.15
N VAL A 23 -6.12 9.64 -10.54
CA VAL A 23 -7.35 9.25 -9.83
C VAL A 23 -7.20 7.82 -9.34
N GLY A 24 -7.34 7.60 -8.04
CA GLY A 24 -7.24 6.30 -7.40
C GLY A 24 -8.57 5.58 -7.28
N PHE A 25 -8.54 4.25 -7.40
CA PHE A 25 -9.69 3.36 -7.32
C PHE A 25 -9.35 2.15 -6.45
N ASP A 26 -10.09 1.99 -5.35
CA ASP A 26 -9.96 0.85 -4.44
C ASP A 26 -11.21 -0.04 -4.54
N PRO A 27 -11.17 -1.11 -5.35
CA PRO A 27 -12.31 -2.01 -5.52
C PRO A 27 -12.58 -2.86 -4.28
N ALA A 28 -11.59 -3.11 -3.42
CA ALA A 28 -11.75 -3.91 -2.21
C ALA A 28 -12.60 -3.15 -1.17
N ASN A 29 -12.33 -1.85 -1.01
CA ASN A 29 -13.08 -0.99 -0.09
C ASN A 29 -14.23 -0.23 -0.77
N ARG A 30 -14.41 -0.39 -2.09
CA ARG A 30 -15.47 0.25 -2.90
C ARG A 30 -15.48 1.77 -2.76
N CYS A 31 -14.29 2.38 -2.72
CA CYS A 31 -14.13 3.83 -2.61
C CYS A 31 -12.92 4.33 -3.39
N CYS A 32 -12.83 5.65 -3.57
CA CYS A 32 -11.57 6.28 -3.97
C CYS A 32 -10.69 6.46 -2.73
N PRO A 33 -9.36 6.30 -2.84
CA PRO A 33 -8.44 6.66 -1.76
C PRO A 33 -8.64 8.10 -1.31
N ASP A 34 -8.66 8.31 -0.01
CA ASP A 34 -8.75 9.62 0.63
C ASP A 34 -7.60 9.80 1.64
N ALA A 35 -7.73 10.79 2.54
CA ALA A 35 -6.70 11.09 3.54
C ALA A 35 -6.34 9.92 4.49
N ARG A 36 -7.09 8.83 4.49
CA ARG A 36 -6.78 7.61 5.25
C ARG A 36 -5.75 6.72 4.57
N TYR A 37 -5.43 6.97 3.30
CA TYR A 37 -4.48 6.18 2.52
C TYR A 37 -3.13 6.88 2.47
N ILE A 38 -2.07 6.12 2.73
CA ILE A 38 -0.69 6.60 2.59
C ILE A 38 -0.04 5.82 1.46
N ARG A 39 0.44 6.53 0.42
CA ARG A 39 1.22 5.89 -0.65
C ARG A 39 2.62 5.56 -0.17
N LEU A 40 2.97 4.28 -0.24
CA LEU A 40 4.33 3.80 0.00
C LEU A 40 5.11 3.61 -1.30
N GLY A 41 4.44 3.20 -2.39
CA GLY A 41 5.04 3.00 -3.71
C GLY A 41 3.99 2.99 -4.82
N SER A 42 4.45 3.09 -6.07
CA SER A 42 3.61 2.97 -7.27
C SER A 42 4.41 2.34 -8.40
N GLY A 43 3.77 1.47 -9.16
CA GLY A 43 4.36 0.75 -10.28
C GLY A 43 3.31 0.42 -11.34
N PHE A 44 3.73 -0.13 -12.48
CA PHE A 44 2.80 -0.58 -13.51
C PHE A 44 1.95 -1.75 -13.01
N ASP A 45 2.55 -2.63 -12.21
CA ASP A 45 1.90 -3.77 -11.59
C ASP A 45 2.41 -4.01 -10.15
N ALA A 46 1.98 -5.13 -9.57
CA ALA A 46 2.36 -5.52 -8.21
C ALA A 46 3.86 -5.78 -8.03
N GLN A 47 4.60 -6.18 -9.07
CA GLN A 47 6.04 -6.41 -8.98
C GLN A 47 6.80 -5.08 -8.96
N ASP A 48 6.38 -4.12 -9.79
CA ASP A 48 6.96 -2.79 -9.80
C ASP A 48 6.64 -1.98 -8.54
N ALA A 49 5.48 -2.23 -7.93
CA ALA A 49 5.05 -1.60 -6.68
C ALA A 49 5.51 -2.35 -5.41
N ALA A 50 6.21 -3.47 -5.55
CA ALA A 50 6.61 -4.31 -4.41
C ALA A 50 7.57 -3.54 -3.47
N PRO A 51 7.35 -3.55 -2.14
CA PRO A 51 8.26 -2.91 -1.18
C PRO A 51 9.70 -3.44 -1.25
N ILE A 52 9.85 -4.73 -1.56
CA ILE A 52 11.15 -5.40 -1.74
C ILE A 52 11.08 -6.18 -3.06
N ARG A 53 12.08 -5.98 -3.93
CA ARG A 53 12.26 -6.73 -5.18
C ARG A 53 13.73 -7.08 -5.40
N GLY A 54 14.02 -8.29 -5.88
CA GLY A 54 15.39 -8.73 -6.14
C GLY A 54 15.51 -10.24 -6.30
N ILE A 55 16.76 -10.71 -6.36
CA ILE A 55 17.09 -12.14 -6.40
C ILE A 55 17.78 -12.49 -5.09
N ALA A 56 17.18 -13.37 -4.30
CA ALA A 56 17.85 -13.99 -3.16
C ALA A 56 18.70 -15.18 -3.62
N ARG A 57 19.90 -15.33 -3.06
CA ARG A 57 20.79 -16.48 -3.30
C ARG A 57 21.10 -17.15 -1.97
N GLY A 58 20.67 -18.41 -1.83
CA GLY A 58 20.77 -19.18 -0.59
C GLY A 58 19.44 -19.88 -0.26
N GLY A 59 19.39 -20.66 0.83
CA GLY A 59 18.22 -21.46 1.22
C GLY A 59 17.68 -21.15 2.62
N ALA A 60 17.97 -19.96 3.15
CA ALA A 60 17.32 -19.51 4.38
C ALA A 60 15.88 -19.08 4.07
N GLY A 61 14.97 -19.25 5.03
CA GLY A 61 13.61 -18.72 4.91
C GLY A 61 13.60 -17.19 4.87
N GLU A 62 12.67 -16.62 4.12
CA GLU A 62 12.38 -15.19 4.10
C GLU A 62 11.10 -14.93 4.89
N ASP A 63 11.08 -13.89 5.71
CA ASP A 63 9.92 -13.46 6.49
C ASP A 63 9.78 -11.94 6.38
N MET A 64 8.54 -11.45 6.34
CA MET A 64 8.22 -10.03 6.24
C MET A 64 7.25 -9.64 7.33
N ASP A 65 7.75 -8.89 8.32
CA ASP A 65 6.96 -8.29 9.39
C ASP A 65 6.70 -6.82 9.07
N VAL A 66 5.42 -6.41 9.13
CA VAL A 66 5.00 -5.03 8.85
C VAL A 66 4.14 -4.52 9.98
N THR A 67 4.52 -3.37 10.53
CA THR A 67 3.77 -2.68 11.58
C THR A 67 3.35 -1.29 11.09
N VAL A 68 2.05 -1.00 11.18
CA VAL A 68 1.49 0.34 10.91
C VAL A 68 0.93 0.90 12.21
N ALA A 69 1.43 2.06 12.63
CA ALA A 69 0.95 2.76 13.82
C ALA A 69 0.30 4.10 13.44
N VAL A 70 -0.98 4.26 13.78
CA VAL A 70 -1.68 5.54 13.65
C VAL A 70 -1.55 6.28 14.96
N LEU A 71 -0.76 7.35 14.97
CA LEU A 71 -0.65 8.24 16.12
C LEU A 71 -1.73 9.32 16.04
N GLN A 72 -2.51 9.47 17.10
CA GLN A 72 -3.49 10.54 17.19
C GLN A 72 -2.74 11.85 17.44
N ALA A 73 -2.89 12.83 16.55
CA ALA A 73 -2.32 14.15 16.76
C ALA A 73 -2.97 14.78 18.01
N ALA A 74 -2.16 15.32 18.92
CA ALA A 74 -2.65 16.04 20.07
C ALA A 74 -3.48 17.24 19.60
N GLN A 75 -4.70 17.38 20.17
CA GLN A 75 -5.61 18.49 19.89
C GLN A 75 -5.07 19.82 20.43
#